data_AF-A0A976L0U0-F1
#
_entry.id   AF-A0A976L0U0-F1
#
_cell.length_a   1.000
_cell.length_b   1.000
_cell.length_c   1.000
_cell.angle_alpha   90.00
_cell.angle_beta   90.00
_cell.angle_gamma   90.00
#
_symmetry.space_group_name_H-M   'P 1'
#
loop_
_entity.id
_entity.type
_entity.pdbx_description
1 polymer ?
#
loop_
_entity_poly.entity_id
_entity_poly.type
_entity_poly.pdbx_seq_one_letter_code
_entity_poly.pdbx_strand_id
1 'polypeptide(L)'
;MKPVLYACAAMFLYAFQNVTIEQKLAKYATASILLYFYLAMLPMAAILAFSMKASGQQSVWPSGNAITLVLSVGVAYFFADYFFISAYTSGGSVATIMTTTMLFPVFASIVKFFWVGVLPNCYQIASYLFAVVSILLLIKGNS
;
A
#
# COMPACT_ATOMS: atom_id res chain seq x y z
N MET A 1 -19.48 -1.04 7.92
CA MET A 1 -19.33 0.40 7.58
C MET A 1 -18.02 1.00 8.11
N LYS A 2 -17.67 0.86 9.41
CA LYS A 2 -16.40 1.38 9.94
C LYS A 2 -15.13 0.99 9.13
N PRO A 3 -14.96 -0.26 8.64
CA PRO A 3 -13.79 -0.62 7.84
C PRO A 3 -13.72 0.13 6.50
N VAL A 4 -14.87 0.35 5.86
CA VAL A 4 -14.97 1.11 4.61
C VAL A 4 -14.60 2.57 4.86
N LEU A 5 -15.04 3.16 5.97
CA LEU A 5 -14.67 4.53 6.34
C LEU A 5 -13.16 4.68 6.58
N TYR A 6 -12.53 3.74 7.30
CA TYR A 6 -11.08 3.75 7.47
C TYR A 6 -10.35 3.57 6.14
N ALA A 7 -10.83 2.69 5.26
CA ALA A 7 -10.26 2.53 3.93
C ALA A 7 -10.40 3.82 3.11
N CYS A 8 -11.55 4.49 3.11
CA CYS A 8 -11.74 5.76 2.42
C CYS A 8 -10.83 6.86 2.96
N ALA A 9 -10.69 6.97 4.28
CA ALA A 9 -9.77 7.92 4.90
C ALA A 9 -8.31 7.63 4.49
N ALA A 10 -7.91 6.35 4.48
CA ALA A 10 -6.60 5.94 4.00
C ALA A 10 -6.41 6.29 2.52
N MET A 11 -7.42 6.07 1.67
CA MET A 11 -7.34 6.42 0.25
C MET A 11 -7.09 7.92 0.04
N PHE A 12 -7.71 8.78 0.84
CA PHE A 12 -7.44 10.22 0.80
C PHE A 12 -6.00 10.56 1.20
N LEU A 13 -5.49 9.97 2.29
CA LEU A 13 -4.11 10.16 2.72
C LEU A 13 -3.10 9.66 1.68
N TYR A 14 -3.37 8.50 1.08
CA TYR A 14 -2.56 7.98 -0.02
C TYR A 14 -2.62 8.92 -1.24
N ALA A 15 -3.78 9.45 -1.62
CA ALA A 15 -3.87 10.40 -2.73
C ALA A 15 -3.00 11.65 -2.48
N PHE A 16 -3.07 12.22 -1.27
CA PHE A 16 -2.22 13.34 -0.86
C PHE A 16 -0.72 13.00 -0.94
N GLN A 17 -0.33 11.84 -0.40
CA GLN A 17 1.04 11.34 -0.46
C GLN A 17 1.52 11.22 -1.90
N ASN A 18 0.74 10.57 -2.77
CA ASN A 18 1.12 10.29 -4.16
C ASN A 18 1.30 11.57 -4.98
N VAL A 19 0.38 12.54 -4.84
CA VAL A 19 0.53 13.86 -5.48
C VAL A 19 1.77 14.59 -4.96
N THR A 20 2.05 14.52 -3.67
CA THR A 20 3.24 15.15 -3.10
C THR A 20 4.52 14.50 -3.62
N ILE A 21 4.55 13.18 -3.72
CA ILE A 21 5.70 12.44 -4.26
C ILE A 21 5.96 12.87 -5.71
N GLU A 22 4.94 12.80 -6.58
CA GLU A 22 5.07 13.19 -7.99
C GLU A 22 5.51 14.65 -8.13
N GLN A 23 4.83 15.58 -7.49
CA GLN A 23 5.01 17.01 -7.74
C GLN A 23 6.22 17.62 -7.04
N LYS A 24 6.65 17.07 -5.89
CA LYS A 24 7.68 17.68 -5.04
C LYS A 24 8.89 16.79 -4.81
N LEU A 25 8.72 15.46 -4.79
CA LEU A 25 9.77 14.54 -4.36
C LEU A 25 10.39 13.71 -5.49
N ALA A 26 9.74 13.59 -6.65
CA ALA A 26 10.17 12.71 -7.75
C ALA A 26 11.60 13.00 -8.27
N LYS A 27 12.11 14.22 -8.04
CA LYS A 27 13.48 14.64 -8.38
C LYS A 27 14.57 14.08 -7.46
N TYR A 28 14.21 13.55 -6.30
CA TYR A 28 15.16 13.00 -5.33
C TYR A 28 15.32 11.48 -5.53
N ALA A 29 16.46 10.95 -5.08
CA ALA A 29 16.70 9.51 -5.13
C ALA A 29 15.68 8.74 -4.26
N THR A 30 15.10 7.67 -4.81
CA THR A 30 14.11 6.81 -4.14
C THR A 30 14.56 6.39 -2.74
N ALA A 31 15.82 5.94 -2.62
CA ALA A 31 16.38 5.49 -1.34
C ALA A 31 16.40 6.61 -0.27
N SER A 32 16.63 7.86 -0.67
CA SER A 32 16.61 8.99 0.25
C SER A 32 15.19 9.27 0.75
N ILE A 33 14.19 9.26 -0.15
CA ILE A 33 12.78 9.46 0.22
C ILE A 33 12.34 8.39 1.22
N LEU A 34 12.63 7.12 0.94
CA LEU A 34 12.32 6.00 1.84
C LEU A 34 12.94 6.17 3.22
N LEU A 35 14.22 6.54 3.28
CA LEU A 35 14.91 6.74 4.56
C LEU A 35 14.18 7.78 5.41
N TYR A 36 13.83 8.94 4.83
CA TYR A 36 13.11 9.98 5.56
C TYR A 36 11.68 9.55 5.94
N PHE A 37 10.99 8.79 5.09
CA PHE A 37 9.67 8.23 5.43
C PHE A 37 9.75 7.30 6.64
N TYR A 38 10.70 6.36 6.66
CA TYR A 38 10.86 5.44 7.79
C TYR A 38 11.34 6.12 9.06
N LEU A 39 12.21 7.14 8.94
CA LEU A 39 12.62 7.97 10.08
C LEU A 39 11.43 8.70 10.73
N ALA A 40 10.43 9.09 9.94
CA ALA A 40 9.21 9.70 10.47
C ALA A 40 8.21 8.66 11.01
N MET A 41 8.06 7.52 10.33
CA MET A 41 7.09 6.48 10.72
C MET A 41 7.46 5.78 12.03
N LEU A 42 8.75 5.48 12.24
CA LEU A 42 9.21 4.76 13.44
C LEU A 42 8.81 5.45 14.76
N PRO A 43 9.09 6.75 14.99
CA PRO A 43 8.67 7.42 16.21
C PRO A 43 7.14 7.52 16.32
N MET A 44 6.42 7.72 15.20
CA MET A 44 4.95 7.73 15.23
C MET A 44 4.37 6.38 15.67
N ALA A 45 4.91 5.27 15.17
CA ALA A 45 4.52 3.93 15.59
C ALA A 45 4.83 3.69 17.08
N ALA A 46 5.99 4.14 17.56
CA ALA A 46 6.36 4.05 18.97
C ALA A 46 5.43 4.87 19.88
N ILE A 47 5.10 6.11 19.49
CA ILE A 47 4.16 6.98 20.22
C ILE A 47 2.79 6.32 20.31
N LEU A 48 2.28 5.80 19.19
CA LEU A 48 0.99 5.13 19.15
C LEU A 48 0.98 3.91 20.07
N ALA A 49 1.99 3.04 19.97
CA ALA A 49 2.12 1.86 20.82
C ALA A 49 2.20 2.21 22.32
N PHE A 50 2.94 3.25 22.68
CA PHE A 50 3.02 3.72 24.07
C PHE A 50 1.70 4.30 24.56
N SER A 51 1.00 5.08 23.73
CA SER A 51 -0.30 5.66 24.06
C SER A 51 -1.39 4.61 24.32
N MET A 52 -1.37 3.50 23.56
CA MET A 52 -2.27 2.37 23.79
C MET A 52 -2.02 1.72 25.15
N LYS A 53 -0.74 1.54 25.52
CA LYS A 53 -0.36 1.04 26.85
C LYS A 53 -0.79 2.01 27.96
N ALA A 54 -0.57 3.32 27.78
CA ALA A 54 -0.92 4.34 28.76
C ALA A 54 -2.44 4.50 28.98
N SER A 55 -3.24 4.29 27.94
CA SER A 55 -4.71 4.35 28.01
C SER A 55 -5.37 3.07 28.54
N GLY A 56 -4.58 2.07 28.93
CA GLY A 56 -5.10 0.80 29.43
C GLY A 56 -5.79 -0.06 28.37
N GLN A 57 -5.63 0.26 27.09
CA GLN A 57 -6.14 -0.59 26.01
C GLN A 57 -5.44 -1.95 26.03
N GLN A 58 -6.21 -3.04 26.00
CA GLN A 58 -5.65 -4.37 25.80
C GLN A 58 -5.01 -4.44 24.42
N SER A 59 -3.67 -4.47 24.39
CA SER A 59 -2.88 -4.64 23.18
C SER A 59 -2.14 -5.97 23.25
N VAL A 60 -2.46 -6.87 22.32
CA VAL A 60 -1.77 -8.15 22.18
C VAL A 60 -0.59 -7.94 21.24
N TRP A 61 0.62 -8.12 21.77
CA TRP A 61 1.84 -7.99 21.00
C TRP A 61 2.16 -9.31 20.25
N PRO A 62 2.69 -9.24 19.02
CA PRO A 62 3.17 -10.43 18.32
C PRO A 62 4.21 -11.17 19.16
N SER A 63 4.09 -12.50 19.25
CA SER A 63 5.02 -13.36 20.00
C SER A 63 5.31 -14.65 19.25
N GLY A 64 6.44 -15.30 19.58
CA GLY A 64 6.87 -16.55 18.93
C GLY A 64 6.98 -16.39 17.41
N ASN A 65 6.41 -17.35 16.66
CA ASN A 65 6.43 -17.38 15.20
C ASN A 65 5.76 -16.17 14.53
N ALA A 66 4.85 -15.47 15.24
CA ALA A 66 4.21 -14.27 14.70
C ALA A 66 5.21 -13.12 14.53
N ILE A 67 6.29 -13.06 15.33
CA ILE A 67 7.35 -12.05 15.18
C ILE A 67 8.04 -12.24 13.82
N THR A 68 8.43 -13.47 13.48
CA THR A 68 9.08 -13.79 12.21
C THR A 68 8.18 -13.43 11.02
N LEU A 69 6.87 -13.70 11.13
CA LEU A 69 5.91 -13.35 10.09
C LEU A 69 5.80 -11.82 9.92
N VAL A 70 5.67 -11.07 11.01
CA VAL A 70 5.63 -9.59 10.97
C VAL A 70 6.91 -9.02 10.35
N LEU A 71 8.08 -9.53 10.73
CA LEU A 71 9.36 -9.11 10.15
C LEU A 71 9.44 -9.42 8.65
N SER A 72 8.99 -10.60 8.22
CA SER A 72 8.98 -10.97 6.80
C SER A 72 8.07 -10.06 5.97
N VAL A 73 6.91 -9.70 6.52
CA VAL A 73 5.98 -8.75 5.91
C VAL A 73 6.59 -7.34 5.87
N GLY A 74 7.32 -6.93 6.92
CA GLY A 74 8.05 -5.66 6.94
C GLY A 74 9.10 -5.56 5.82
N VAL A 75 9.82 -6.64 5.52
CA VAL A 75 10.74 -6.69 4.37
C VAL A 75 9.97 -6.56 3.05
N ALA A 76 8.83 -7.22 2.91
CA ALA A 76 7.98 -7.07 1.73
C ALA A 76 7.46 -5.62 1.55
N TYR A 77 7.06 -4.95 2.64
CA TYR A 77 6.71 -3.53 2.62
C TYR A 77 7.86 -2.67 2.11
N PHE A 78 9.08 -2.91 2.59
CA PHE A 78 10.25 -2.15 2.15
C PHE A 78 10.44 -2.21 0.63
N PHE A 79 10.42 -3.41 0.06
CA PHE A 79 10.57 -3.57 -1.39
C PHE A 79 9.38 -3.02 -2.16
N ALA A 80 8.16 -3.21 -1.66
CA ALA A 80 6.96 -2.65 -2.28
C ALA A 80 7.05 -1.11 -2.36
N ASP A 81 7.41 -0.45 -1.25
CA ASP A 81 7.57 1.00 -1.20
C ASP A 81 8.71 1.47 -2.10
N TYR A 82 9.81 0.71 -2.18
CA TYR A 82 10.90 1.00 -3.12
C TYR A 82 10.42 1.01 -4.57
N PHE A 83 9.79 -0.07 -5.05
CA PHE A 83 9.30 -0.13 -6.43
C PHE A 83 8.23 0.93 -6.70
N PHE A 84 7.35 1.17 -5.73
CA PHE A 84 6.26 2.13 -5.87
C PHE A 84 6.76 3.57 -5.96
N ILE A 85 7.68 3.98 -5.08
CA ILE A 85 8.30 5.32 -5.14
C ILE A 85 9.22 5.42 -6.36
N SER A 86 9.92 4.34 -6.73
CA SER A 86 10.74 4.32 -7.93
C SER A 86 9.93 4.63 -9.19
N ALA A 87 8.69 4.12 -9.30
CA ALA A 87 7.81 4.43 -10.42
C ALA A 87 7.59 5.94 -10.59
N TYR A 88 7.46 6.70 -9.49
CA TYR A 88 7.36 8.15 -9.53
C TYR A 88 8.69 8.82 -9.90
N THR A 89 9.80 8.39 -9.28
CA THR A 89 11.12 8.98 -9.57
C THR A 89 11.65 8.64 -10.97
N SER A 90 11.03 7.66 -11.64
CA SER A 90 11.29 7.31 -13.05
C SER A 90 10.36 8.04 -14.03
N GLY A 91 9.58 9.03 -13.57
CA GLY A 91 8.73 9.87 -14.41
C GLY A 91 7.29 9.37 -14.58
N GLY A 92 6.86 8.36 -13.83
CA GLY A 92 5.47 7.92 -13.82
C GLY A 92 4.54 8.94 -13.16
N SER A 93 3.37 9.18 -13.77
CA SER A 93 2.38 10.11 -13.23
C SER A 93 1.49 9.45 -12.17
N VAL A 94 0.89 10.27 -11.29
CA VAL A 94 -0.08 9.78 -10.29
C VAL A 94 -1.23 9.05 -10.96
N ALA A 95 -1.76 9.59 -12.07
CA ALA A 95 -2.84 8.95 -12.81
C ALA A 95 -2.47 7.53 -13.24
N THR A 96 -1.30 7.35 -13.86
CA THR A 96 -0.86 6.03 -14.35
C THR A 96 -0.58 5.07 -13.20
N ILE A 97 0.17 5.51 -12.19
CA ILE A 97 0.59 4.64 -11.07
C ILE A 97 -0.62 4.23 -10.23
N MET A 98 -1.50 5.17 -9.85
CA MET A 98 -2.67 4.89 -9.02
C MET A 98 -3.76 4.09 -9.75
N THR A 99 -3.88 4.23 -11.07
CA THR A 99 -4.81 3.37 -11.81
C THR A 99 -4.27 1.95 -11.90
N THR A 100 -2.95 1.78 -12.02
CA THR A 100 -2.32 0.46 -12.01
C THR A 100 -2.52 -0.27 -10.69
N THR A 101 -2.55 0.43 -9.54
CA THR A 101 -2.82 -0.19 -8.24
C THR A 101 -4.25 -0.75 -8.10
N MET A 102 -5.16 -0.44 -9.02
CA MET A 102 -6.47 -1.12 -9.10
C MET A 102 -6.35 -2.62 -9.36
N LEU A 103 -5.18 -3.13 -9.78
CA LEU A 103 -4.89 -4.56 -9.89
C LEU A 103 -4.54 -5.24 -8.56
N PHE A 104 -4.35 -4.50 -7.46
CA PHE A 104 -4.03 -5.12 -6.16
C PHE A 104 -5.01 -6.22 -5.74
N PRO A 105 -6.35 -6.10 -5.91
CA PRO A 105 -7.27 -7.19 -5.62
C PRO A 105 -7.01 -8.45 -6.46
N VAL A 106 -6.53 -8.30 -7.70
CA VAL A 106 -6.16 -9.42 -8.59
C VAL A 106 -4.94 -10.15 -8.03
N PHE A 107 -3.86 -9.39 -7.77
CA PHE A 107 -2.63 -9.94 -7.20
C PHE A 107 -2.86 -10.55 -5.80
N ALA A 108 -3.68 -9.91 -4.96
CA ALA A 108 -4.04 -10.41 -3.64
C ALA A 108 -4.79 -11.75 -3.75
N SER A 109 -5.68 -11.92 -4.72
CA SER A 109 -6.35 -13.21 -4.96
C SER A 109 -5.39 -14.29 -5.43
N ILE A 110 -4.41 -13.96 -6.28
CA ILE A 110 -3.36 -14.91 -6.69
C ILE A 110 -2.54 -15.34 -5.47
N VAL A 111 -2.06 -14.39 -4.66
CA VAL A 111 -1.31 -14.69 -3.44
C VAL A 111 -2.15 -15.53 -2.47
N LYS A 112 -3.42 -15.17 -2.28
CA LYS A 112 -4.34 -15.91 -1.41
C LYS A 112 -4.61 -17.32 -1.90
N PHE A 113 -4.72 -17.52 -3.21
CA PHE A 113 -4.84 -18.85 -3.80
C PHE A 113 -3.64 -19.73 -3.46
N PHE A 114 -2.41 -19.22 -3.63
CA PHE A 114 -1.20 -19.98 -3.29
C PHE A 114 -1.00 -20.18 -1.78
N TRP A 115 -1.50 -19.26 -0.93
CA TRP A 115 -1.29 -19.33 0.51
C TRP A 115 -2.35 -20.16 1.26
N VAL A 116 -3.63 -20.01 0.91
CA VAL A 116 -4.75 -20.66 1.60
C VAL A 116 -5.67 -21.47 0.69
N GLY A 117 -5.36 -21.60 -0.61
CA GLY A 117 -6.14 -22.41 -1.56
C GLY A 117 -7.50 -21.82 -1.94
N VAL A 118 -7.78 -20.56 -1.62
CA VAL A 118 -9.09 -19.94 -1.86
C VAL A 118 -9.16 -19.33 -3.26
N LEU A 119 -10.15 -19.75 -4.04
CA LEU A 119 -10.45 -19.19 -5.37
C LEU A 119 -11.40 -17.99 -5.29
N PRO A 120 -11.27 -17.01 -6.20
CA PRO A 120 -12.21 -15.89 -6.29
C PRO A 120 -13.56 -16.34 -6.83
N ASN A 121 -14.64 -15.71 -6.36
CA ASN A 121 -15.98 -15.95 -6.89
C ASN A 121 -16.24 -15.16 -8.19
N CYS A 122 -17.35 -15.43 -8.87
CA CYS A 122 -17.70 -14.79 -10.14
C CYS A 122 -17.79 -13.26 -10.06
N TYR A 123 -18.28 -12.71 -8.94
CA TYR A 123 -18.35 -11.26 -8.72
C TYR A 123 -16.96 -10.62 -8.56
N GLN A 124 -16.04 -11.31 -7.90
CA GLN A 124 -14.65 -10.88 -7.78
C GLN A 124 -13.92 -10.94 -9.12
N ILE A 125 -14.17 -11.98 -9.92
CA ILE A 125 -13.61 -12.08 -11.27
C ILE A 125 -14.14 -10.93 -12.15
N ALA A 126 -15.44 -10.63 -12.08
CA ALA A 126 -16.02 -9.51 -12.81
C ALA A 126 -15.40 -8.16 -12.41
N SER A 127 -15.14 -7.92 -11.13
CA SER A 127 -14.47 -6.68 -10.68
C SER A 127 -13.03 -6.58 -11.18
N TYR A 128 -12.32 -7.70 -11.31
CA TYR A 128 -10.97 -7.72 -11.91
C TYR A 128 -10.97 -7.32 -13.38
N LEU A 129 -11.98 -7.76 -14.14
CA LEU A 129 -12.16 -7.35 -15.53
C LEU A 129 -12.39 -5.84 -15.64
N PHE A 130 -13.23 -5.27 -14.78
CA PHE A 130 -13.44 -3.82 -14.76
C PHE A 130 -12.16 -3.05 -14.42
N ALA A 131 -11.34 -3.53 -13.47
CA ALA A 131 -10.07 -2.91 -13.14
C ALA A 131 -9.11 -2.88 -14.35
N VAL A 132 -9.02 -3.97 -15.12
CA VAL A 132 -8.22 -4.03 -16.35
C VAL A 132 -8.73 -3.04 -17.39
N VAL A 133 -10.04 -2.98 -17.60
CA VAL A 133 -10.65 -2.02 -18.55
C VAL A 133 -10.34 -0.57 -18.17
N SER A 134 -10.45 -0.23 -16.88
CA SER A 134 -10.11 1.11 -16.38
C SER A 134 -8.66 1.51 -16.69
N ILE A 135 -7.71 0.58 -16.51
CA ILE A 135 -6.30 0.82 -16.82
C ILE A 135 -6.09 1.04 -18.31
N LEU A 136 -6.69 0.21 -19.17
CA LEU A 136 -6.57 0.34 -20.62
C LEU A 136 -7.12 1.68 -21.14
N LEU A 137 -8.26 2.11 -20.62
CA LEU A 137 -8.86 3.40 -20.97
C LEU A 137 -7.96 4.57 -20.55
N LEU A 138 -7.35 4.50 -19.36
CA LEU A 138 -6.45 5.55 -18.88
C LEU A 138 -5.17 5.63 -19.71
N ILE A 139 -4.55 4.48 -20.01
CA ILE A 139 -3.36 4.43 -20.88
C ILE A 139 -3.67 5.06 -22.23
N LYS A 140 -4.83 4.74 -22.82
CA LYS A 140 -5.28 5.32 -24.09
C LYS A 140 -5.57 6.82 -23.99
N GLY A 141 -6.07 7.31 -22.86
CA GLY A 141 -6.33 8.74 -22.63
C GLY A 141 -5.08 9.58 -22.36
N ASN A 142 -3.99 8.94 -21.92
CA ASN A 142 -2.69 9.59 -21.67
C ASN A 142 -1.75 9.52 -22.89
N SER A 143 -2.14 8.84 -23.98
CA SER A 143 -1.43 8.75 -25.26
C SER A 143 -2.02 9.73 -26.27
#